data_AF-A0A6V7PEQ2-F1
#
_entry.id   AF-A0A6V7PEQ2-F1
#
_cell.length_a   1.000
_cell.length_b   1.000
_cell.length_c   1.000
_cell.angle_alpha   90.00
_cell.angle_beta   90.00
_cell.angle_gamma   90.00
#
_symmetry.space_group_name_H-M   'P 1'
#
loop_
_entity.id
_entity.type
_entity.pdbx_description
1 polymer ?
#
loop_
_entity_poly.entity_id
_entity_poly.type
_entity_poly.pdbx_seq_one_letter_code
_entity_poly.pdbx_strand_id
1 'polypeptide(L)'
;MRAAIFWTINDFPAYANLSGWSTKRSLACPCCNKDTVSMRLKYGKKFCYMGHRRFLSHDHKWRNEKKTFDGTKENRLAPKTLSGDEVLQQLSQMKQVIFGKVNKKRKHGKSKDNLNARKDLMAMGLRKELHLIPIQGKEIDIQNSVQTIGNSKPYKMPSAFYTLSKDERQSFCQFLMDLKLPDGFSSNISRCVNKHEGKLQNLKSHDIHCLLHRHLPLGIRGLLRKDISNTLIEFSAYFRELCSKSLRMSDLERLENSIALTLCKLERIFPPTFFDIMVHLSIHLATEAKIAGPVQYRWMYPFERYLRTLKSYVRNKARPEGSIAEE
;
A
#
# COMPACT_ATOMS: atom_id res chain seq x y z
N MET A 1 30.73 15.41 24.60
CA MET A 1 29.65 15.74 23.65
C MET A 1 28.48 14.80 23.94
N ARG A 2 27.31 15.33 24.36
CA ARG A 2 26.10 14.52 24.57
C ARG A 2 25.20 14.72 23.34
N ALA A 3 25.11 13.72 22.48
CA ALA A 3 24.21 13.75 21.34
C ALA A 3 22.86 13.16 21.76
N ALA A 4 21.77 13.93 21.61
CA ALA A 4 20.41 13.44 21.78
C ALA A 4 19.83 13.14 20.39
N ILE A 5 19.28 11.94 20.20
CA ILE A 5 18.54 11.59 18.99
C ILE A 5 17.20 12.31 19.05
N PHE A 6 17.03 13.35 18.24
CA PHE A 6 15.81 14.17 18.23
C PHE A 6 14.66 13.51 17.45
N TRP A 7 14.96 12.93 16.28
CA TRP A 7 14.07 12.03 15.54
C TRP A 7 14.86 11.13 14.59
N THR A 8 14.29 9.99 14.22
CA THR A 8 14.83 9.12 13.17
C THR A 8 13.82 9.01 12.04
N ILE A 9 14.19 9.40 10.82
CA ILE A 9 13.33 9.24 9.64
C ILE A 9 13.67 7.90 8.99
N ASN A 10 12.75 6.96 9.03
CA ASN A 10 12.97 5.59 8.57
C ASN A 10 11.81 5.13 7.70
N ASP A 11 12.11 4.28 6.71
CA ASP A 11 11.05 3.57 6.01
C ASP A 11 10.38 2.55 6.96
N PHE A 12 9.15 2.14 6.63
CA PHE A 12 8.40 1.22 7.49
C PHE A 12 9.16 -0.10 7.77
N PRO A 13 9.94 -0.69 6.84
CA PRO A 13 10.85 -1.78 7.17
C PRO A 13 11.91 -1.44 8.22
N ALA A 14 12.58 -0.28 8.13
CA ALA A 14 13.60 0.14 9.08
C ALA A 14 13.02 0.44 10.47
N TYR A 15 11.73 0.83 10.56
CA TYR A 15 11.02 0.94 11.83
C TYR A 15 11.12 -0.34 12.67
N ALA A 16 11.10 -1.53 12.05
CA ALA A 16 11.22 -2.78 12.79
C ALA A 16 12.55 -2.95 13.51
N ASN A 17 13.63 -2.46 12.92
CA ASN A 17 14.96 -2.57 13.53
C ASN A 17 15.10 -1.63 14.73
N LEU A 18 14.47 -0.46 14.68
CA LEU A 18 14.60 0.56 15.72
C LEU A 18 13.64 0.38 16.88
N SER A 19 12.37 0.04 16.57
CA SER A 19 11.34 -0.15 17.60
C SER A 19 11.35 -1.55 18.22
N GLY A 20 12.05 -2.51 17.60
CA GLY A 20 11.89 -3.93 17.91
C GLY A 20 10.54 -4.51 17.48
N TRP A 21 9.61 -3.68 16.97
CA TRP A 21 8.28 -4.10 16.56
C TRP A 21 8.33 -4.83 15.22
N SER A 22 7.68 -5.99 15.14
CA SER A 22 7.63 -6.70 13.85
C SER A 22 6.75 -5.94 12.85
N THR A 23 7.32 -5.46 11.74
CA THR A 23 6.55 -4.83 10.64
C THR A 23 5.99 -5.86 9.66
N LYS A 24 5.89 -7.12 10.10
CA LYS A 24 5.52 -8.27 9.29
C LYS A 24 4.53 -9.15 10.06
N ARG A 25 3.86 -10.03 9.31
CA ARG A 25 2.91 -11.04 9.83
C ARG A 25 1.66 -10.40 10.44
N SER A 26 1.04 -11.05 11.42
CA SER A 26 -0.30 -10.68 11.87
C SER A 26 -0.37 -9.37 12.64
N LEU A 27 0.72 -8.97 13.30
CA LEU A 27 0.79 -7.79 14.18
C LEU A 27 1.63 -6.67 13.56
N ALA A 28 1.66 -6.58 12.23
CA ALA A 28 2.56 -5.65 11.55
C ALA A 28 2.25 -4.18 11.84
N CYS A 29 1.00 -3.85 12.21
CA CYS A 29 0.60 -2.47 12.45
C CYS A 29 0.93 -2.06 13.90
N PRO A 30 1.87 -1.12 14.12
CA PRO A 30 2.19 -0.65 15.46
C PRO A 30 1.03 0.15 16.09
N CYS A 31 0.24 0.85 15.26
CA CYS A 31 -0.90 1.64 15.73
C CYS A 31 -2.06 0.76 16.23
N CYS A 32 -2.34 -0.36 15.54
CA CYS A 32 -3.35 -1.32 15.97
C CYS A 32 -2.83 -2.31 17.02
N ASN A 33 -1.51 -2.52 17.08
CA ASN A 33 -0.84 -3.43 18.02
C ASN A 33 -1.53 -4.82 18.03
N LYS A 34 -1.87 -5.36 19.20
CA LYS A 34 -2.55 -6.64 19.42
C LYS A 34 -3.93 -6.71 18.76
N ASP A 35 -4.55 -5.57 18.50
CA ASP A 35 -5.87 -5.47 17.86
C ASP A 35 -5.76 -5.37 16.33
N THR A 36 -4.57 -5.59 15.75
CA THR A 36 -4.39 -5.64 14.29
C THR A 36 -5.25 -6.73 13.68
N VAL A 37 -6.21 -6.33 12.85
CA VAL A 37 -7.04 -7.28 12.08
C VAL A 37 -6.24 -7.70 10.86
N SER A 38 -5.77 -8.93 10.86
CA SER A 38 -5.05 -9.51 9.74
C SER A 38 -5.47 -10.96 9.50
N MET A 39 -5.30 -11.39 8.26
CA MET A 39 -5.61 -12.76 7.87
C MET A 39 -4.56 -13.26 6.89
N ARG A 40 -4.07 -14.49 7.12
CA ARG A 40 -3.16 -15.17 6.21
C ARG A 40 -3.95 -15.86 5.10
N LEU A 41 -3.74 -15.41 3.87
CA LEU A 41 -4.38 -15.99 2.68
C LEU A 41 -3.90 -17.42 2.43
N LYS A 42 -4.84 -18.33 2.14
CA LYS A 42 -4.61 -19.78 1.99
C LYS A 42 -3.67 -20.09 0.83
N TYR A 43 -3.91 -19.51 -0.34
CA TYR A 43 -3.14 -19.74 -1.57
C TYR A 43 -2.09 -18.65 -1.78
N GLY A 44 -2.41 -17.39 -1.47
CA GLY A 44 -1.48 -16.27 -1.57
C GLY A 44 -0.32 -16.36 -0.56
N LYS A 45 -0.52 -17.04 0.58
CA LYS A 45 0.44 -17.21 1.70
C LYS A 45 0.98 -15.88 2.25
N LYS A 46 0.24 -14.79 2.03
CA LYS A 46 0.52 -13.42 2.50
C LYS A 46 -0.51 -13.03 3.54
N PHE A 47 -0.10 -12.15 4.44
CA PHE A 47 -1.04 -11.48 5.33
C PHE A 47 -1.70 -10.32 4.59
N CYS A 48 -3.01 -10.23 4.73
CA CYS A 48 -3.81 -9.07 4.34
C CYS A 48 -4.41 -8.43 5.59
N TYR A 49 -4.67 -7.12 5.52
CA TYR A 49 -5.12 -6.28 6.62
C TYR A 49 -6.40 -5.57 6.17
N MET A 50 -7.52 -6.20 6.47
CA MET A 50 -8.86 -5.69 6.14
C MET A 50 -9.58 -5.32 7.45
N GLY A 51 -10.89 -5.17 7.41
CA GLY A 51 -11.68 -4.82 8.58
C GLY A 51 -11.66 -3.33 8.86
N HIS A 52 -11.47 -2.50 7.83
CA HIS A 52 -11.51 -1.04 7.96
C HIS A 52 -12.90 -0.52 8.40
N ARG A 53 -13.94 -1.37 8.32
CA ARG A 53 -15.29 -1.08 8.82
C ARG A 53 -15.34 -0.67 10.29
N ARG A 54 -14.40 -1.15 11.11
CA ARG A 54 -14.31 -0.80 12.54
C ARG A 54 -13.93 0.66 12.81
N PHE A 55 -13.42 1.37 11.81
CA PHE A 55 -13.09 2.79 11.87
C PHE A 55 -14.25 3.69 11.41
N LEU A 56 -15.36 3.11 10.93
CA LEU A 56 -16.58 3.87 10.60
C LEU A 56 -17.37 4.21 11.87
N SER A 57 -18.29 5.17 11.80
CA SER A 57 -19.22 5.42 12.91
C SER A 57 -20.05 4.16 13.24
N HIS A 58 -20.49 4.02 14.49
CA HIS A 58 -21.17 2.81 14.97
C HIS A 58 -22.51 2.54 14.27
N ASP A 59 -23.20 3.62 13.89
CA ASP A 59 -24.46 3.64 13.15
C ASP A 59 -24.29 3.44 11.63
N HIS A 60 -23.05 3.39 11.13
CA HIS A 60 -22.81 3.31 9.69
C HIS A 60 -23.31 1.99 9.09
N LYS A 61 -24.20 2.07 8.09
CA LYS A 61 -24.83 0.91 7.43
C LYS A 61 -23.87 -0.21 7.02
N TRP A 62 -22.68 0.14 6.54
CA TRP A 62 -21.68 -0.85 6.11
C TRP A 62 -21.15 -1.75 7.24
N ARG A 63 -21.24 -1.33 8.51
CA ARG A 63 -20.90 -2.22 9.64
C ARG A 63 -21.78 -3.48 9.65
N ASN A 64 -23.03 -3.38 9.18
CA ASN A 64 -23.97 -4.50 9.11
C ASN A 64 -23.95 -5.26 7.77
N GLU A 65 -23.22 -4.77 6.77
CA GLU A 65 -23.19 -5.32 5.42
C GLU A 65 -22.26 -6.53 5.31
N LYS A 66 -22.83 -7.73 5.17
CA LYS A 66 -22.06 -8.98 5.07
C LYS A 66 -21.61 -9.27 3.65
N LYS A 67 -22.50 -9.08 2.67
CA LYS A 67 -22.36 -9.66 1.32
C LYS A 67 -21.23 -9.04 0.52
N THR A 68 -21.02 -7.74 0.67
CA THR A 68 -20.01 -7.01 -0.12
C THR A 68 -18.62 -6.95 0.53
N PHE A 69 -18.50 -7.47 1.75
CA PHE A 69 -17.26 -7.47 2.53
C PHE A 69 -16.74 -8.89 2.79
N ASP A 70 -16.60 -9.30 4.05
CA ASP A 70 -16.00 -10.56 4.50
C ASP A 70 -17.03 -11.57 5.04
N GLY A 71 -18.32 -11.31 4.84
CA GLY A 71 -19.40 -12.16 5.35
C GLY A 71 -19.79 -11.90 6.82
N THR A 72 -19.10 -10.98 7.51
CA THR A 72 -19.32 -10.72 8.94
C THR A 72 -19.94 -9.34 9.21
N LYS A 73 -20.65 -9.21 10.34
CA LYS A 73 -21.04 -7.90 10.89
C LYS A 73 -19.90 -7.37 11.74
N GLU A 74 -19.64 -6.06 11.66
CA GLU A 74 -18.58 -5.39 12.39
C GLU A 74 -19.13 -4.54 13.54
N ASN A 75 -19.15 -5.14 14.73
CA ASN A 75 -19.58 -4.49 15.97
C ASN A 75 -18.39 -4.02 16.83
N ARG A 76 -17.15 -4.33 16.44
CA ARG A 76 -15.97 -3.98 17.24
C ARG A 76 -15.69 -2.48 17.13
N LEU A 77 -15.09 -1.94 18.18
CA LEU A 77 -14.57 -0.58 18.19
C LEU A 77 -13.25 -0.51 17.41
N ALA A 78 -12.87 0.70 16.98
CA ALA A 78 -11.53 0.95 16.48
C ALA A 78 -10.49 0.57 17.54
N PRO A 79 -9.27 0.12 17.15
CA PRO A 79 -8.19 -0.15 18.09
C PRO A 79 -7.93 1.05 18.98
N LYS A 80 -7.68 0.81 20.27
CA LYS A 80 -7.28 1.89 21.19
C LYS A 80 -5.85 2.29 20.86
N THR A 81 -5.63 3.58 20.61
CA THR A 81 -4.27 4.13 20.54
C THR A 81 -3.62 4.03 21.91
N LEU A 82 -2.45 3.40 21.97
CA LEU A 82 -1.69 3.31 23.21
C LEU A 82 -1.01 4.64 23.53
N SER A 83 -1.01 5.00 24.80
CA SER A 83 -0.21 6.09 25.36
C SER A 83 1.28 5.74 25.37
N GLY A 84 2.13 6.76 25.48
CA GLY A 84 3.59 6.56 25.62
C GLY A 84 3.95 5.69 26.81
N ASP A 85 3.24 5.84 27.93
CA ASP A 85 3.45 5.06 29.15
C ASP A 85 3.05 3.59 28.97
N GLU A 86 1.91 3.30 28.33
CA GLU A 86 1.48 1.93 28.01
C GLU A 86 2.50 1.24 27.07
N VAL A 87 3.07 1.97 26.10
CA VAL A 87 4.13 1.46 25.22
C VAL A 87 5.42 1.20 26.00
N LEU A 88 5.82 2.12 26.87
CA LEU A 88 7.03 1.97 27.69
C LEU A 88 6.92 0.77 28.65
N GLN A 89 5.74 0.58 29.23
CA GLN A 89 5.46 -0.59 30.08
C GLN A 89 5.58 -1.90 29.28
N GLN A 90 5.06 -1.96 28.05
CA GLN A 90 5.23 -3.14 27.18
C GLN A 90 6.70 -3.41 26.86
N LEU A 91 7.48 -2.36 26.57
CA LEU A 91 8.91 -2.49 26.26
C LEU A 91 9.72 -2.95 27.48
N SER A 92 9.37 -2.49 28.68
CA SER A 92 10.05 -2.89 29.93
C SER A 92 9.98 -4.40 30.21
N GLN A 93 8.97 -5.08 29.64
CA GLN A 93 8.75 -6.52 29.78
C GLN A 93 9.44 -7.34 28.67
N MET A 94 10.02 -6.70 27.65
CA MET A 94 10.68 -7.40 26.56
C MET A 94 12.11 -7.81 26.93
N LYS A 95 12.39 -9.12 26.88
CA LYS A 95 13.77 -9.65 26.91
C LYS A 95 14.47 -9.36 25.58
N GLN A 96 15.80 -9.23 25.61
CA GLN A 96 16.65 -8.96 24.45
C GLN A 96 16.23 -9.77 23.21
N VAL A 97 15.91 -9.06 22.13
CA VAL A 97 15.51 -9.66 20.86
C VAL A 97 16.76 -9.95 20.04
N ILE A 98 16.93 -11.20 19.60
CA ILE A 98 18.01 -11.57 18.69
C ILE A 98 17.67 -11.07 17.28
N PHE A 99 18.44 -10.11 16.78
CA PHE A 99 18.30 -9.58 15.44
C PHE A 99 18.84 -10.57 14.40
N GLY A 100 18.08 -10.82 13.33
CA GLY A 100 18.52 -11.71 12.25
C GLY A 100 17.74 -11.51 10.96
N LYS A 101 18.47 -11.37 9.84
CA LYS A 101 17.87 -11.25 8.50
C LYS A 101 17.49 -12.64 7.98
N VAL A 102 16.20 -12.85 7.71
CA VAL A 102 15.77 -13.95 6.83
C VAL A 102 15.75 -13.44 5.40
N ASN A 103 16.73 -13.86 4.60
CA ASN A 103 16.78 -13.55 3.16
C ASN A 103 15.56 -14.15 2.46
N LYS A 104 14.68 -13.29 1.95
CA LYS A 104 13.64 -13.69 0.98
C LYS A 104 13.75 -12.81 -0.25
N LYS A 105 13.94 -13.46 -1.41
CA LYS A 105 13.84 -12.81 -2.72
C LYS A 105 12.46 -12.16 -2.87
N ARG A 106 12.42 -10.83 -3.02
CA ARG A 106 11.22 -10.10 -3.49
C ARG A 106 10.95 -10.52 -4.94
N LYS A 107 9.86 -11.24 -5.19
CA LYS A 107 9.37 -11.44 -6.57
C LYS A 107 8.77 -10.12 -7.08
N HIS A 108 9.50 -9.43 -7.95
CA HIS A 108 9.00 -8.26 -8.69
C HIS A 108 8.05 -8.70 -9.82
N GLY A 109 7.09 -7.84 -10.17
CA GLY A 109 6.33 -7.94 -11.43
C GLY A 109 5.09 -8.83 -11.44
N LYS A 110 4.51 -9.20 -10.28
CA LYS A 110 3.25 -9.98 -10.24
C LYS A 110 2.08 -9.13 -9.79
N SER A 111 1.01 -9.11 -10.60
CA SER A 111 -0.27 -8.49 -10.25
C SER A 111 -0.75 -8.94 -8.86
N LYS A 112 -1.32 -8.01 -8.10
CA LYS A 112 -2.02 -8.32 -6.84
C LYS A 112 -3.23 -9.21 -7.09
N ASP A 113 -3.80 -9.13 -8.29
CA ASP A 113 -4.81 -10.05 -8.79
C ASP A 113 -4.16 -11.11 -9.70
N ASN A 114 -3.82 -12.26 -9.12
CA ASN A 114 -3.21 -13.40 -9.81
C ASN A 114 -3.98 -14.69 -9.50
N LEU A 115 -3.59 -15.82 -10.09
CA LEU A 115 -4.27 -17.11 -9.88
C LEU A 115 -4.51 -17.43 -8.40
N ASN A 116 -3.51 -17.21 -7.54
CA ASN A 116 -3.66 -17.49 -6.10
C ASN A 116 -4.65 -16.52 -5.46
N ALA A 117 -4.68 -15.26 -5.87
CA ALA A 117 -5.69 -14.29 -5.42
C ALA A 117 -7.11 -14.74 -5.79
N ARG A 118 -7.32 -15.31 -6.99
CA ARG A 118 -8.62 -15.84 -7.42
C ARG A 118 -9.02 -17.09 -6.63
N LYS A 119 -8.08 -17.97 -6.31
CA LYS A 119 -8.33 -19.12 -5.41
C LYS A 119 -8.65 -18.67 -3.98
N ASP A 120 -7.98 -17.62 -3.49
CA ASP A 120 -8.27 -17.02 -2.18
C ASP A 120 -9.70 -16.45 -2.16
N LEU A 121 -10.12 -15.72 -3.21
CA LEU A 121 -11.50 -15.23 -3.34
C LEU A 121 -12.54 -16.38 -3.30
N MET A 122 -12.27 -17.49 -4.00
CA MET A 122 -13.14 -18.68 -3.99
C MET A 122 -13.23 -19.30 -2.59
N ALA A 123 -12.09 -19.52 -1.93
CA ALA A 123 -12.06 -20.13 -0.60
C ALA A 123 -12.70 -19.26 0.49
N MET A 124 -12.74 -17.95 0.29
CA MET A 124 -13.44 -17.02 1.19
C MET A 124 -14.90 -16.79 0.83
N GLY A 125 -15.38 -17.36 -0.29
CA GLY A 125 -16.75 -17.13 -0.77
C GLY A 125 -17.02 -15.69 -1.22
N LEU A 126 -15.99 -14.91 -1.54
CA LEU A 126 -16.10 -13.50 -1.90
C LEU A 126 -16.09 -13.32 -3.41
N ARG A 127 -16.95 -12.44 -3.92
CA ARG A 127 -16.94 -11.96 -5.32
C ARG A 127 -16.99 -13.09 -6.34
N LYS A 128 -18.12 -13.80 -6.36
CA LYS A 128 -18.37 -14.94 -7.24
C LYS A 128 -18.10 -14.63 -8.72
N GLU A 129 -18.33 -13.38 -9.13
CA GLU A 129 -18.05 -12.86 -10.47
C GLU A 129 -16.57 -12.90 -10.87
N LEU A 130 -15.65 -12.97 -9.90
CA LEU A 130 -14.21 -13.07 -10.13
C LEU A 130 -13.68 -14.50 -9.98
N HIS A 131 -14.51 -15.49 -9.65
CA HIS A 131 -14.08 -16.89 -9.45
C HIS A 131 -13.58 -17.52 -10.74
N LEU A 132 -12.71 -18.53 -10.62
CA LEU A 132 -12.22 -19.29 -11.77
C LEU A 132 -13.38 -20.11 -12.35
N ILE A 133 -13.55 -20.07 -13.68
CA ILE A 133 -14.62 -20.80 -14.38
C ILE A 133 -14.02 -22.04 -15.03
N PRO A 134 -14.53 -23.26 -14.78
CA PRO A 134 -14.03 -24.47 -15.43
C PRO A 134 -14.31 -24.43 -16.93
N ILE A 135 -13.37 -24.94 -17.73
CA ILE A 135 -13.61 -25.19 -19.16
C ILE A 135 -14.31 -26.54 -19.29
N GLN A 136 -15.32 -26.65 -20.17
CA GLN A 136 -16.13 -27.87 -20.35
C GLN A 136 -15.26 -29.13 -20.40
N GLY A 137 -15.63 -30.13 -19.59
CA GLY A 137 -14.91 -31.41 -19.47
C GLY A 137 -13.68 -31.41 -18.55
N LYS A 138 -13.38 -30.32 -17.84
CA LYS A 138 -12.25 -30.25 -16.89
C LYS A 138 -12.71 -29.75 -15.52
N GLU A 139 -12.50 -30.55 -14.48
CA GLU A 139 -12.71 -30.13 -13.10
C GLU A 139 -11.59 -29.19 -12.63
N ILE A 140 -11.96 -28.16 -11.84
CA ILE A 140 -10.98 -27.33 -11.14
C ILE A 140 -10.74 -27.97 -9.77
N ASP A 141 -9.68 -28.76 -9.64
CA ASP A 141 -9.15 -29.05 -8.32
C ASP A 141 -8.48 -27.77 -7.75
N ILE A 142 -9.17 -27.14 -6.81
CA ILE A 142 -8.71 -25.93 -6.13
C ILE A 142 -7.42 -26.23 -5.34
N GLN A 143 -7.23 -27.48 -4.89
CA GLN A 143 -6.09 -27.92 -4.10
C GLN A 143 -4.88 -28.33 -4.96
N ASN A 144 -5.05 -29.11 -6.03
CA ASN A 144 -3.94 -29.64 -6.86
C ASN A 144 -3.94 -29.19 -8.34
N SER A 145 -3.95 -27.89 -8.62
CA SER A 145 -3.78 -27.41 -10.01
C SER A 145 -2.32 -27.47 -10.48
N VAL A 146 -1.74 -28.67 -10.62
CA VAL A 146 -0.53 -28.96 -11.42
C VAL A 146 -0.66 -30.27 -12.24
N GLN A 147 -1.84 -30.87 -12.41
CA GLN A 147 -2.00 -31.92 -13.42
C GLN A 147 -2.62 -31.34 -14.70
N THR A 148 -1.75 -30.79 -15.54
CA THR A 148 -2.03 -30.52 -16.94
C THR A 148 -1.90 -31.82 -17.73
N ILE A 149 -3.02 -32.41 -18.16
CA ILE A 149 -3.03 -33.25 -19.36
C ILE A 149 -3.05 -32.28 -20.55
N GLY A 150 -1.88 -32.03 -21.14
CA GLY A 150 -1.68 -31.09 -22.25
C GLY A 150 -1.52 -29.61 -21.84
N ASN A 151 -0.87 -28.82 -22.70
CA ASN A 151 -0.51 -27.40 -22.50
C ASN A 151 -1.69 -26.41 -22.27
N SER A 152 -2.93 -26.89 -22.13
CA SER A 152 -4.12 -26.04 -21.98
C SER A 152 -4.55 -25.92 -20.50
N LYS A 153 -4.67 -24.67 -20.03
CA LYS A 153 -5.17 -24.36 -18.68
C LYS A 153 -6.60 -24.88 -18.54
N PRO A 154 -6.96 -25.56 -17.42
CA PRO A 154 -8.31 -26.13 -17.24
C PRO A 154 -9.38 -25.09 -16.83
N TYR A 155 -9.02 -23.81 -16.77
CA TYR A 155 -9.89 -22.74 -16.26
C TYR A 155 -9.79 -21.47 -17.10
N LYS A 156 -10.89 -20.72 -17.12
CA LYS A 156 -10.96 -19.33 -17.58
C LYS A 156 -10.91 -18.41 -16.36
N MET A 157 -10.08 -17.36 -16.42
CA MET A 157 -10.00 -16.32 -15.40
C MET A 157 -10.79 -15.10 -15.90
N PRO A 158 -11.95 -14.77 -15.29
CA PRO A 158 -12.73 -13.61 -15.71
C PRO A 158 -11.93 -12.31 -15.58
N SER A 159 -12.07 -11.43 -16.57
CA SER A 159 -11.51 -10.08 -16.48
C SER A 159 -12.11 -9.37 -15.28
N ALA A 160 -11.27 -8.78 -14.44
CA ALA A 160 -11.77 -7.98 -13.33
C ALA A 160 -12.23 -6.61 -13.82
N PHE A 161 -13.30 -6.10 -13.21
CA PHE A 161 -13.85 -4.77 -13.50
C PHE A 161 -12.90 -3.62 -13.16
N TYR A 162 -11.85 -3.87 -12.36
CA TYR A 162 -10.79 -2.92 -12.03
C TYR A 162 -9.53 -3.06 -12.91
N THR A 163 -9.58 -3.88 -13.96
CA THR A 163 -8.48 -4.06 -14.91
C THR A 163 -8.75 -3.23 -16.15
N LEU A 164 -7.80 -2.37 -16.53
CA LEU A 164 -7.83 -1.65 -17.79
C LEU A 164 -7.72 -2.62 -18.97
N SER A 165 -8.53 -2.39 -20.00
CA SER A 165 -8.38 -3.02 -21.31
C SER A 165 -7.01 -2.66 -21.92
N LYS A 166 -6.62 -3.36 -22.99
CA LYS A 166 -5.34 -3.06 -23.67
C LYS A 166 -5.32 -1.61 -24.18
N ASP A 167 -6.42 -1.14 -24.75
CA ASP A 167 -6.53 0.19 -25.33
C ASP A 167 -6.61 1.25 -24.24
N GLU A 168 -7.39 1.03 -23.18
CA GLU A 168 -7.44 1.93 -22.01
C GLU A 168 -6.07 2.07 -21.34
N ARG A 169 -5.33 0.95 -21.20
CA ARG A 169 -3.97 0.96 -20.67
C ARG A 169 -3.01 1.72 -21.57
N GLN A 170 -3.17 1.60 -22.89
CA GLN A 170 -2.37 2.34 -23.86
C GLN A 170 -2.65 3.84 -23.77
N SER A 171 -3.91 4.22 -23.68
CA SER A 171 -4.35 5.61 -23.49
C SER A 171 -3.80 6.20 -22.18
N PHE A 172 -3.81 5.42 -21.09
CA PHE A 172 -3.21 5.85 -19.82
C PHE A 172 -1.69 6.03 -19.94
N CYS A 173 -0.99 5.12 -20.62
CA CYS A 173 0.45 5.25 -20.86
C CYS A 173 0.76 6.48 -21.71
N GLN A 174 -0.04 6.73 -22.75
CA GLN A 174 0.09 7.90 -23.61
C GLN A 174 -0.11 9.20 -22.81
N PHE A 175 -1.15 9.27 -21.98
CA PHE A 175 -1.37 10.38 -21.06
C PHE A 175 -0.12 10.68 -20.21
N LEU A 176 0.51 9.64 -19.63
CA LEU A 176 1.72 9.82 -18.82
C LEU A 176 2.95 10.25 -19.62
N MET A 177 3.05 9.87 -20.90
CA MET A 177 4.12 10.32 -21.79
C MET A 177 3.97 11.78 -22.19
N ASP A 178 2.72 12.24 -22.33
CA ASP A 178 2.40 13.61 -22.77
C ASP A 178 2.39 14.63 -21.63
N LEU A 179 2.55 14.18 -20.37
CA LEU A 179 2.62 15.05 -19.20
C LEU A 179 3.81 16.02 -19.29
N LYS A 180 3.50 17.31 -19.44
CA LYS A 180 4.45 18.41 -19.26
C LYS A 180 4.28 19.00 -17.86
N LEU A 181 5.35 19.00 -17.07
CA LEU A 181 5.33 19.44 -15.67
C LEU A 181 6.36 20.54 -15.45
N PRO A 182 6.11 21.49 -14.53
CA PRO A 182 7.09 22.51 -14.18
C PRO A 182 8.41 21.89 -13.69
N ASP A 183 9.51 22.60 -13.90
CA ASP A 183 10.81 22.15 -13.40
C ASP A 183 10.78 21.97 -11.88
N GLY A 184 11.46 20.92 -11.40
CA GLY A 184 11.49 20.54 -10.00
C GLY A 184 10.23 19.85 -9.44
N PHE A 185 9.13 19.73 -10.21
CA PHE A 185 7.88 19.13 -9.72
C PHE A 185 7.95 17.59 -9.55
N SER A 186 8.33 16.87 -10.60
CA SER A 186 8.57 15.42 -10.58
C SER A 186 9.71 15.06 -11.51
N SER A 187 10.17 13.80 -11.45
CA SER A 187 11.04 13.31 -12.53
C SER A 187 10.25 13.22 -13.84
N ASN A 188 10.98 13.07 -14.96
CA ASN A 188 10.37 12.88 -16.26
C ASN A 188 9.70 11.50 -16.34
N ILE A 189 8.40 11.44 -16.03
CA ILE A 189 7.60 10.21 -15.96
C ILE A 189 7.57 9.48 -17.31
N SER A 190 7.69 10.19 -18.44
CA SER A 190 7.70 9.55 -19.77
C SER A 190 8.82 8.51 -19.90
N ARG A 191 9.98 8.72 -19.26
CA ARG A 191 11.10 7.76 -19.24
C ARG A 191 10.80 6.49 -18.46
N CYS A 192 9.78 6.51 -17.62
CA CYS A 192 9.31 5.38 -16.82
C CYS A 192 8.19 4.59 -17.52
N VAL A 193 7.71 5.05 -18.70
CA VAL A 193 6.61 4.40 -19.43
C VAL A 193 7.18 3.51 -20.54
N ASN A 194 6.91 2.21 -20.47
CA ASN A 194 7.07 1.31 -21.60
C ASN A 194 5.73 1.19 -22.34
N LYS A 195 5.60 1.94 -23.44
CA LYS A 195 4.38 2.01 -24.25
C LYS A 195 4.05 0.69 -24.97
N HIS A 196 5.03 -0.10 -25.37
CA HIS A 196 4.77 -1.38 -26.05
C HIS A 196 4.19 -2.42 -25.09
N GLU A 197 4.72 -2.47 -23.87
CA GLU A 197 4.24 -3.41 -22.85
C GLU A 197 3.03 -2.87 -22.05
N GLY A 198 2.75 -1.57 -22.14
CA GLY A 198 1.76 -0.88 -21.30
C GLY A 198 2.13 -0.96 -19.81
N LYS A 199 3.42 -0.82 -19.48
CA LYS A 199 3.93 -0.96 -18.12
C LYS A 199 4.71 0.27 -17.67
N LEU A 200 4.62 0.54 -16.38
CA LEU A 200 5.47 1.52 -15.71
C LEU A 200 6.66 0.79 -15.06
N GLN A 201 7.86 1.31 -15.28
CA GLN A 201 9.12 0.76 -14.79
C GLN A 201 9.99 1.88 -14.22
N ASN A 202 10.90 1.54 -13.31
CA ASN A 202 11.91 2.47 -12.77
C ASN A 202 11.34 3.71 -12.05
N LEU A 203 10.07 3.68 -11.64
CA LEU A 203 9.49 4.73 -10.79
C LEU A 203 10.15 4.69 -9.40
N LYS A 204 10.63 5.83 -8.93
CA LYS A 204 11.10 5.99 -7.55
C LYS A 204 9.93 6.36 -6.64
N SER A 205 10.17 6.31 -5.33
CA SER A 205 9.15 6.64 -4.31
C SER A 205 8.49 8.01 -4.54
N HIS A 206 9.27 9.04 -4.87
CA HIS A 206 8.74 10.38 -5.20
C HIS A 206 7.86 10.37 -6.45
N ASP A 207 8.24 9.60 -7.48
CA ASP A 207 7.46 9.50 -8.72
C ASP A 207 6.13 8.80 -8.48
N ILE A 208 6.14 7.74 -7.67
CA ILE A 208 4.92 7.02 -7.25
C ILE A 208 4.02 7.94 -6.41
N HIS A 209 4.61 8.75 -5.53
CA HIS A 209 3.89 9.74 -4.74
C HIS A 209 3.20 10.80 -5.62
N CYS A 210 3.91 11.38 -6.60
CA CYS A 210 3.31 12.31 -7.57
C CYS A 210 2.25 11.63 -8.44
N LEU A 211 2.51 10.41 -8.90
CA LEU A 211 1.56 9.60 -9.65
C LEU A 211 0.28 9.38 -8.86
N LEU A 212 0.38 8.93 -7.61
CA LEU A 212 -0.78 8.64 -6.76
C LEU A 212 -1.59 9.91 -6.49
N HIS A 213 -0.97 11.04 -6.14
CA HIS A 213 -1.71 12.20 -5.61
C HIS A 213 -2.25 13.11 -6.72
N ARG A 214 -1.57 13.15 -7.89
CA ARG A 214 -1.78 14.17 -8.93
C ARG A 214 -2.16 13.57 -10.27
N HIS A 215 -1.39 12.59 -10.77
CA HIS A 215 -1.56 12.14 -12.16
C HIS A 215 -2.59 11.02 -12.30
N LEU A 216 -2.63 10.06 -11.38
CA LEU A 216 -3.58 8.95 -11.39
C LEU A 216 -5.04 9.43 -11.42
N PRO A 217 -5.47 10.39 -10.56
CA PRO A 217 -6.85 10.91 -10.58
C PRO A 217 -7.28 11.57 -11.87
N LEU A 218 -6.33 12.06 -12.66
CA LEU A 218 -6.57 12.70 -13.94
C LEU A 218 -6.59 11.64 -15.05
N GLY A 219 -5.57 10.77 -15.07
CA GLY A 219 -5.41 9.77 -16.12
C GLY A 219 -6.45 8.66 -16.12
N ILE A 220 -7.06 8.32 -14.97
CA ILE A 220 -8.09 7.26 -14.90
C ILE A 220 -9.52 7.74 -15.18
N ARG A 221 -9.72 9.05 -15.38
CA ARG A 221 -11.06 9.59 -15.69
C ARG A 221 -11.51 9.08 -17.05
N GLY A 222 -12.64 8.38 -17.06
CA GLY A 222 -13.20 7.80 -18.28
C GLY A 222 -12.59 6.44 -18.70
N LEU A 223 -11.59 5.92 -17.97
CA LEU A 223 -10.98 4.61 -18.29
C LEU A 223 -11.53 3.44 -17.46
N LEU A 224 -12.11 3.71 -16.29
CA LEU A 224 -12.69 2.69 -15.42
C LEU A 224 -14.15 3.02 -15.12
N ARG A 225 -14.87 2.02 -14.62
CA ARG A 225 -16.23 2.19 -14.09
C ARG A 225 -16.24 3.32 -13.04
N LYS A 226 -17.27 4.18 -13.07
CA LYS A 226 -17.33 5.43 -12.30
C LYS A 226 -17.09 5.23 -10.80
N ASP A 227 -17.64 4.17 -10.21
CA ASP A 227 -17.43 3.82 -8.80
C ASP A 227 -15.96 3.51 -8.47
N ILE A 228 -15.23 2.85 -9.37
CA ILE A 228 -13.81 2.53 -9.19
C ILE A 228 -12.96 3.78 -9.36
N SER A 229 -13.17 4.54 -10.44
CA SER A 229 -12.47 5.80 -10.66
C SER A 229 -12.68 6.76 -9.50
N ASN A 230 -13.92 6.92 -9.04
CA ASN A 230 -14.23 7.80 -7.91
C ASN A 230 -13.53 7.34 -6.63
N THR A 231 -13.55 6.04 -6.33
CA THR A 231 -12.85 5.51 -5.14
C THR A 231 -11.34 5.74 -5.21
N LEU A 232 -10.72 5.55 -6.37
CA LEU A 232 -9.30 5.82 -6.57
C LEU A 232 -9.00 7.33 -6.49
N ILE A 233 -9.86 8.18 -7.05
CA ILE A 233 -9.74 9.65 -6.95
C ILE A 233 -9.85 10.11 -5.50
N GLU A 234 -10.79 9.55 -4.72
CA GLU A 234 -10.94 9.83 -3.29
C GLU A 234 -9.69 9.41 -2.50
N PHE A 235 -9.16 8.22 -2.79
CA PHE A 235 -7.92 7.73 -2.16
C PHE A 235 -6.73 8.65 -2.47
N SER A 236 -6.59 9.06 -3.73
CA SER A 236 -5.58 10.03 -4.13
C SER A 236 -5.79 11.43 -3.54
N ALA A 237 -7.04 11.86 -3.39
CA ALA A 237 -7.39 13.14 -2.79
C ALA A 237 -7.01 13.18 -1.31
N TYR A 238 -7.27 12.09 -0.57
CA TYR A 238 -6.83 11.93 0.81
C TYR A 238 -5.33 12.24 0.97
N PHE A 239 -4.48 11.57 0.20
CA PHE A 239 -3.04 11.82 0.32
C PHE A 239 -2.62 13.19 -0.19
N ARG A 240 -3.29 13.73 -1.22
CA ARG A 240 -3.02 15.08 -1.71
C ARG A 240 -3.27 16.13 -0.62
N GLU A 241 -4.35 15.98 0.13
CA GLU A 241 -4.72 16.87 1.24
C GLU A 241 -3.83 16.66 2.46
N LEU A 242 -3.56 15.40 2.83
CA LEU A 242 -2.64 15.05 3.91
C LEU A 242 -1.22 15.62 3.70
N CYS A 243 -0.77 15.70 2.45
CA CYS A 243 0.53 16.26 2.06
C CYS A 243 0.45 17.75 1.69
N SER A 244 -0.59 18.47 2.12
CA SER A 244 -0.68 19.92 1.97
C SER A 244 0.40 20.63 2.78
N LYS A 245 0.84 21.80 2.29
CA LYS A 245 1.80 22.68 2.97
C LYS A 245 1.33 23.08 4.36
N SER A 246 0.03 23.33 4.49
CA SER A 246 -0.64 23.70 5.73
C SER A 246 -1.75 22.72 6.02
N LEU A 247 -1.82 22.25 7.27
CA LEU A 247 -2.82 21.33 7.76
C LEU A 247 -3.55 21.97 8.93
N ARG A 248 -4.88 22.05 8.85
CA ARG A 248 -5.74 22.46 9.96
C ARG A 248 -6.26 21.21 10.66
N MET A 249 -6.52 21.31 11.96
CA MET A 249 -7.07 20.19 12.75
C MET A 249 -8.40 19.68 12.19
N SER A 250 -9.28 20.59 11.76
CA SER A 250 -10.56 20.24 11.13
C SER A 250 -10.40 19.48 9.81
N ASP A 251 -9.36 19.79 9.01
CA ASP A 251 -9.06 19.03 7.80
C ASP A 251 -8.60 17.60 8.16
N LEU A 252 -7.77 17.44 9.20
CA LEU A 252 -7.29 16.13 9.64
C LEU A 252 -8.40 15.25 10.22
N GLU A 253 -9.35 15.82 10.98
CA GLU A 253 -10.55 15.12 11.46
C GLU A 253 -11.44 14.64 10.32
N ARG A 254 -11.64 15.49 9.30
CA ARG A 254 -12.35 15.08 8.08
C ARG A 254 -11.57 13.97 7.35
N LEU A 255 -10.24 14.08 7.29
CA LEU A 255 -9.39 13.09 6.61
C LEU A 255 -9.48 11.71 7.28
N GLU A 256 -9.44 11.62 8.62
CA GLU A 256 -9.62 10.36 9.38
C GLU A 256 -10.93 9.65 9.03
N ASN A 257 -12.03 10.39 8.96
CA ASN A 257 -13.33 9.84 8.58
C ASN A 257 -13.37 9.44 7.09
N SER A 258 -12.82 10.28 6.22
CA SER A 258 -12.83 10.04 4.78
C SER A 258 -12.00 8.82 4.37
N ILE A 259 -10.84 8.58 4.99
CA ILE A 259 -9.99 7.45 4.64
C ILE A 259 -10.59 6.12 5.09
N ALA A 260 -11.30 6.09 6.22
CA ALA A 260 -12.06 4.91 6.65
C ALA A 260 -13.11 4.51 5.60
N LEU A 261 -13.88 5.48 5.09
CA LEU A 261 -14.86 5.27 4.03
C LEU A 261 -14.21 4.80 2.73
N THR A 262 -13.13 5.45 2.31
CA THR A 262 -12.41 5.11 1.08
C THR A 262 -11.81 3.71 1.14
N LEU A 263 -11.18 3.33 2.26
CA LEU A 263 -10.65 1.96 2.45
C LEU A 263 -11.78 0.92 2.44
N CYS A 264 -12.95 1.23 3.00
CA CYS A 264 -14.12 0.35 2.90
C CYS A 264 -14.64 0.22 1.45
N LYS A 265 -14.64 1.30 0.66
CA LYS A 265 -14.97 1.22 -0.78
C LYS A 265 -13.96 0.36 -1.52
N LEU A 266 -12.66 0.55 -1.25
CA LEU A 266 -11.60 -0.29 -1.82
C LEU A 266 -11.79 -1.76 -1.43
N GLU A 267 -12.17 -2.07 -0.19
CA GLU A 267 -12.40 -3.45 0.28
C GLU A 267 -13.53 -4.16 -0.48
N ARG A 268 -14.47 -3.39 -1.03
CA ARG A 268 -15.55 -3.91 -1.87
C ARG A 268 -15.10 -4.10 -3.32
N ILE A 269 -14.06 -3.40 -3.77
CA ILE A 269 -13.57 -3.37 -5.16
C ILE A 269 -12.38 -4.30 -5.39
N PHE A 270 -11.35 -4.29 -4.54
CA PHE A 270 -10.05 -4.96 -4.78
C PHE A 270 -9.86 -6.24 -3.95
N PRO A 271 -9.20 -7.28 -4.49
CA PRO A 271 -9.06 -8.56 -3.79
C PRO A 271 -8.29 -8.40 -2.47
N PRO A 272 -8.46 -9.29 -1.48
CA PRO A 272 -7.76 -9.23 -0.19
C PRO A 272 -6.23 -9.06 -0.31
N THR A 273 -5.62 -9.60 -1.37
CA THR A 273 -4.18 -9.45 -1.68
C THR A 273 -3.72 -8.01 -1.89
N PHE A 274 -4.64 -7.09 -2.24
CA PHE A 274 -4.38 -5.66 -2.37
C PHE A 274 -4.07 -5.02 -1.02
N PHE A 275 -4.79 -5.43 0.03
CA PHE A 275 -4.71 -4.90 1.39
C PHE A 275 -3.48 -5.40 2.14
N ASP A 276 -2.29 -5.02 1.68
CA ASP A 276 -1.09 -5.19 2.47
C ASP A 276 -0.97 -4.12 3.56
N ILE A 277 0.09 -4.22 4.37
CA ILE A 277 0.28 -3.35 5.52
C ILE A 277 0.37 -1.87 5.09
N MET A 278 0.91 -1.57 3.91
CA MET A 278 1.05 -0.17 3.46
C MET A 278 -0.31 0.46 3.18
N VAL A 279 -1.23 -0.31 2.58
CA VAL A 279 -2.61 0.15 2.37
C VAL A 279 -3.29 0.41 3.71
N HIS A 280 -3.14 -0.53 4.66
CA HIS A 280 -3.76 -0.41 5.98
C HIS A 280 -3.25 0.78 6.78
N LEU A 281 -1.93 1.04 6.79
CA LEU A 281 -1.35 2.19 7.50
C LEU A 281 -1.95 3.53 7.08
N SER A 282 -2.50 3.63 5.86
CA SER A 282 -3.18 4.85 5.38
C SER A 282 -4.26 5.34 6.36
N ILE A 283 -4.94 4.43 7.07
CA ILE A 283 -5.98 4.77 8.07
C ILE A 283 -5.44 5.59 9.24
N HIS A 284 -4.14 5.47 9.54
CA HIS A 284 -3.51 6.11 10.70
C HIS A 284 -2.78 7.41 10.37
N LEU A 285 -2.49 7.69 9.08
CA LEU A 285 -1.61 8.80 8.71
C LEU A 285 -2.16 10.17 9.08
N ALA A 286 -3.48 10.36 9.07
CA ALA A 286 -4.10 11.60 9.51
C ALA A 286 -3.92 11.83 11.02
N THR A 287 -4.08 10.79 11.83
CA THR A 287 -3.79 10.83 13.27
C THR A 287 -2.30 11.10 13.53
N GLU A 288 -1.41 10.45 12.77
CA GLU A 288 0.02 10.74 12.86
C GLU A 288 0.35 12.20 12.51
N ALA A 289 -0.34 12.80 11.54
CA ALA A 289 -0.16 14.20 11.20
C ALA A 289 -0.71 15.16 12.27
N LYS A 290 -1.72 14.76 13.05
CA LYS A 290 -2.17 15.53 14.23
C LYS A 290 -1.10 15.59 15.31
N ILE A 291 -0.38 14.48 15.50
CA ILE A 291 0.65 14.35 16.55
C ILE A 291 1.96 15.00 16.12
N ALA A 292 2.44 14.67 14.92
CA ALA A 292 3.79 15.00 14.47
C ALA A 292 3.83 16.17 13.47
N GLY A 293 2.68 16.80 13.18
CA GLY A 293 2.58 17.88 12.23
C GLY A 293 2.70 17.45 10.75
N PRO A 294 2.89 18.43 9.84
CA PRO A 294 2.88 18.21 8.40
C PRO A 294 3.87 17.14 7.92
N VAL A 295 3.39 16.27 7.03
CA VAL A 295 4.14 15.09 6.57
C VAL A 295 5.42 15.46 5.81
N GLN A 296 5.44 16.62 5.14
CA GLN A 296 6.58 17.08 4.35
C GLN A 296 7.89 17.24 5.16
N TYR A 297 7.82 17.56 6.44
CA TYR A 297 8.99 17.68 7.32
C TYR A 297 9.54 16.31 7.76
N ARG A 298 8.77 15.24 7.51
CA ARG A 298 9.09 13.86 7.85
C ARG A 298 9.43 13.01 6.63
N TRP A 299 9.57 13.63 5.46
CA TRP A 299 9.94 12.92 4.23
C TRP A 299 11.43 12.60 4.18
N MET A 300 11.74 11.43 3.62
CA MET A 300 13.12 11.05 3.29
C MET A 300 13.64 11.71 2.02
N TYR A 301 12.78 12.20 1.13
CA TYR A 301 13.18 12.64 -0.20
C TYR A 301 14.24 13.75 -0.21
N PRO A 302 14.16 14.80 0.63
CA PRO A 302 15.20 15.84 0.68
C PRO A 302 16.55 15.27 1.10
N PHE A 303 16.57 14.41 2.12
CA PHE A 303 17.79 13.76 2.61
C PHE A 303 18.39 12.79 1.58
N GLU A 304 17.56 11.94 0.96
CA GLU A 304 18.01 11.03 -0.10
C GLU A 304 18.59 11.79 -1.31
N ARG A 305 17.99 12.93 -1.67
CA ARG A 305 18.48 13.78 -2.76
C ARG A 305 19.81 14.44 -2.40
N TYR A 306 19.94 14.94 -1.18
CA TYR A 306 21.19 15.52 -0.69
C TYR A 306 22.31 14.47 -0.63
N LEU A 307 22.05 13.29 -0.05
CA LEU A 307 23.00 12.18 -0.03
C LEU A 307 23.42 11.73 -1.42
N ARG A 308 22.52 11.75 -2.40
CA ARG A 308 22.86 11.49 -3.81
C ARG A 308 23.83 12.53 -4.35
N THR A 309 23.64 13.81 -4.04
CA THR A 309 24.57 14.88 -4.43
C THR A 309 25.94 14.67 -3.81
N LEU A 310 26.01 14.43 -2.49
CA LEU A 310 27.27 14.12 -1.80
C LEU A 310 27.97 12.90 -2.41
N LYS A 311 27.21 11.85 -2.74
CA LYS A 311 27.76 10.65 -3.40
C LYS A 311 28.37 10.95 -4.78
N SER A 312 27.91 12.00 -5.48
CA SER A 312 28.50 12.42 -6.75
C SER A 312 29.86 13.11 -6.60
N TYR A 313 30.14 13.65 -5.41
CA TYR A 313 31.44 14.28 -5.10
C TYR A 313 32.51 13.25 -4.73
N VAL A 314 32.14 12.03 -4.36
CA VAL A 314 33.07 10.93 -4.09
C VAL A 314 33.76 10.51 -5.39
N ARG A 315 34.98 11.02 -5.61
CA ARG A 315 35.80 10.73 -6.80
C ARG A 315 36.46 9.35 -6.71
N ASN A 316 36.84 8.90 -5.51
CA ASN A 316 37.45 7.60 -5.30
C ASN A 316 36.56 6.69 -4.42
N LYS A 317 35.87 5.74 -5.06
CA LYS A 317 35.02 4.77 -4.36
C LYS A 317 35.78 3.73 -3.53
N ALA A 318 37.07 3.54 -3.77
CA ALA A 318 37.92 2.62 -3.01
C ALA A 318 38.40 3.22 -1.67
N ARG A 319 38.42 4.56 -1.57
CA ARG A 319 38.75 5.31 -0.35
C ARG A 319 37.79 6.49 -0.19
N PRO A 320 36.51 6.24 0.12
CA PRO A 320 35.51 7.30 0.24
C PRO A 320 35.86 8.32 1.33
N GLU A 321 36.58 7.89 2.37
CA GLU A 321 37.04 8.76 3.47
C GLU A 321 38.03 9.84 2.98
N GLY A 322 38.91 9.52 2.03
CA GLY A 322 39.84 10.48 1.42
C GLY A 322 39.20 11.42 0.39
N SER A 323 37.89 11.30 0.15
CA SER A 323 37.11 12.24 -0.68
C SER A 323 36.30 13.23 0.16
N ILE A 324 36.36 13.15 1.48
CA ILE A 324 35.83 14.16 2.40
C ILE A 324 36.94 15.21 2.51
N ALA A 325 36.79 16.33 1.80
CA ALA A 325 37.69 17.46 2.01
C ALA A 325 37.44 18.01 3.43
N GLU A 326 38.51 18.13 4.23
CA GLU A 326 38.51 19.00 5.39
C GLU A 326 38.34 20.44 4.87
N GLU A 327 37.30 21.14 5.33
CA GLU A 327 37.19 22.60 5.15
C GLU A 327 38.12 23.33 6.12
#